data_AF-A0AAV1LHU2-F1
#
_entry.id   AF-A0AAV1LHU2-F1
#
_cell.length_a   1.000
_cell.length_b   1.000
_cell.length_c   1.000
_cell.angle_alpha   90.00
_cell.angle_beta   90.00
_cell.angle_gamma   90.00
#
_symmetry.space_group_name_H-M   'P 1'
#
loop_
_entity.id
_entity.type
_entity.pdbx_description
1 polymer ?
#
loop_
_entity_poly.entity_id
_entity_poly.type
_entity_poly.pdbx_seq_one_letter_code
_entity_poly.pdbx_strand_id
1 'polypeptide(L)'
;MQNGDYTPAAADTTKKPLPEEITKQSFRVKVWRHLETNGLAMFPRPVYNRIPNFKGAPEAAARLAELDVFKNANTVKVNPDKPQEPVRVICLEQHKTLYVPVPRLQNGFLNRLVLPEGETGPAAIRKAVSRNGMETYGQPIGIEDTVSLDLVVMGSVAVSKEGYRIGKGRGYGDLEFGLMMHMKAIKPTTLVATTVHDCQVFDTLPAELFGPHDVPIDLIVTPTQVIETQRMSQRPVGILWHLLSNRRIKLMPILGQLREVEMLAGRACTLKEVDTDVEERTANRPRRTRRRTRSHKSQSEGEGNTTEGEEGKGGKPRRGRRRNSTKSKEGKEDKEKDVKEEKPRRPRRPRPVIDFSVKISNISPNTRVRDLKQALSERGVKPQIMVWKGFRGFCYLHFFKPGPQKGEGDSAPALNMESVLAALAEMSVGGSGGGGGGAGDGDEREDKPRLLAVEPAPPRQPRAALPDPPPQPPLQPQPEHQPEQQEVH
;
A
#
# COMPACT_ATOMS: atom_id res chain seq x y z
N MET A 1 76.55 6.28 -15.40
CA MET A 1 76.07 4.89 -15.27
C MET A 1 75.77 4.67 -13.79
N GLN A 2 74.49 4.68 -13.40
CA GLN A 2 73.70 3.50 -12.96
C GLN A 2 74.07 3.05 -11.53
N ASN A 3 73.20 2.91 -10.53
CA ASN A 3 71.74 2.72 -10.37
C ASN A 3 71.35 3.39 -9.02
N GLY A 4 70.15 3.89 -8.70
CA GLY A 4 68.82 3.43 -9.03
C GLY A 4 68.23 2.67 -7.84
N ASP A 5 67.53 3.36 -6.92
CA ASP A 5 66.44 2.72 -6.19
C ASP A 5 65.34 3.73 -5.83
N TYR A 6 64.12 3.36 -6.18
CA TYR A 6 62.93 4.21 -6.25
C TYR A 6 61.96 3.73 -5.17
N THR A 7 61.68 4.56 -4.15
CA THR A 7 60.59 4.31 -3.20
C THR A 7 59.51 5.36 -3.42
N PRO A 8 58.29 4.99 -3.85
CA PRO A 8 57.20 5.95 -3.96
C PRO A 8 56.64 6.23 -2.56
N ALA A 9 56.55 7.52 -2.20
CA ALA A 9 55.79 7.95 -1.03
C ALA A 9 54.33 7.52 -1.20
N ALA A 10 53.82 6.75 -0.24
CA ALA A 10 52.43 6.36 -0.18
C ALA A 10 51.55 7.61 -0.03
N ALA A 11 50.74 7.89 -1.05
CA ALA A 11 49.67 8.87 -0.98
C ALA A 11 48.61 8.36 0.01
N ASP A 12 48.65 8.91 1.22
CA ASP A 12 47.59 8.74 2.22
C ASP A 12 46.30 9.38 1.68
N THR A 13 45.47 8.53 1.05
CA THR A 13 44.13 8.90 0.58
C THR A 13 43.10 8.48 1.62
N THR A 14 43.21 9.05 2.82
CA THR A 14 42.11 9.08 3.76
C THR A 14 41.01 9.99 3.20
N LYS A 15 40.14 9.41 2.36
CA LYS A 15 38.83 10.00 2.04
C LYS A 15 38.08 10.21 3.35
N LYS A 16 38.09 11.46 3.86
CA LYS A 16 37.17 11.91 4.91
C LYS A 16 35.76 11.46 4.49
N PRO A 17 35.05 10.64 5.29
CA PRO A 17 33.69 10.27 4.95
C PRO A 17 32.87 11.55 4.88
N LEU A 18 32.13 11.72 3.78
CA LEU A 18 31.17 12.81 3.62
C LEU A 18 30.24 12.83 4.85
N PRO A 19 29.86 14.01 5.36
CA PRO A 19 28.96 14.10 6.51
C PRO A 19 27.70 13.27 6.21
N GLU A 20 27.38 12.33 7.09
CA GLU A 20 26.23 11.45 6.91
C GLU A 20 24.96 12.31 6.91
N GLU A 21 24.26 12.35 5.78
CA GLU A 21 23.06 13.18 5.63
C GLU A 21 22.01 12.78 6.69
N ILE A 22 21.60 13.74 7.51
CA ILE A 22 20.62 13.53 8.57
C ILE A 22 19.24 13.41 7.92
N THR A 23 18.71 12.20 7.84
CA THR A 23 17.42 11.89 7.24
C THR A 23 16.70 10.85 8.08
N LYS A 24 15.38 10.71 7.93
CA LYS A 24 14.67 9.57 8.54
C LYS A 24 15.27 8.23 8.14
N GLN A 25 15.88 8.12 6.95
CA GLN A 25 16.51 6.89 6.50
C GLN A 25 17.82 6.59 7.22
N SER A 26 18.66 7.60 7.50
CA SER A 26 19.91 7.37 8.25
C SER A 26 19.61 6.90 9.67
N PHE A 27 18.59 7.45 10.34
CA PHE A 27 18.13 6.93 11.64
C PHE A 27 17.64 5.47 11.56
N ARG A 28 16.89 5.08 10.52
CA ARG A 28 16.47 3.68 10.35
C ARG A 28 17.67 2.75 10.20
N VAL A 29 18.63 3.12 9.35
CA VAL A 29 19.85 2.32 9.14
C VAL A 29 20.66 2.22 10.41
N LYS A 30 20.81 3.31 11.17
CA LYS A 30 21.48 3.35 12.47
C LYS A 30 20.87 2.34 13.44
N VAL A 31 19.54 2.40 13.63
CA VAL A 31 18.83 1.48 14.54
C VAL A 31 18.92 0.02 14.05
N TRP A 32 18.61 -0.24 12.78
CA TRP A 32 18.65 -1.60 12.24
C TRP A 32 20.05 -2.21 12.37
N ARG A 33 21.09 -1.45 12.03
CA ARG A 33 22.49 -1.89 12.18
C ARG A 33 22.81 -2.17 13.64
N HIS A 34 22.43 -1.27 14.55
CA HIS A 34 22.71 -1.44 15.98
C HIS A 34 22.03 -2.70 16.55
N LEU A 35 20.76 -2.95 16.23
CA LEU A 35 20.05 -4.13 16.70
C LEU A 35 20.65 -5.45 16.16
N GLU A 36 21.06 -5.48 14.89
CA GLU A 36 21.71 -6.65 14.29
C GLU A 36 23.10 -6.91 14.87
N THR A 37 23.91 -5.86 15.01
CA THR A 37 25.31 -5.96 15.44
C THR A 37 25.41 -6.38 16.91
N ASN A 38 24.52 -5.87 17.76
CA ASN A 38 24.53 -6.16 19.20
C ASN A 38 23.68 -7.38 19.57
N GLY A 39 23.21 -8.16 18.58
CA GLY A 39 22.43 -9.37 18.85
C GLY A 39 21.11 -9.11 19.59
N LEU A 40 20.53 -7.92 19.44
CA LEU A 40 19.26 -7.51 20.03
C LEU A 40 18.07 -7.83 19.11
N ALA A 41 18.32 -8.03 17.81
CA ALA A 41 17.31 -8.37 16.83
C ALA A 41 16.77 -9.80 17.04
N MET A 42 15.44 -9.94 17.03
CA MET A 42 14.72 -11.22 17.07
C MET A 42 14.14 -11.57 15.70
N PHE A 43 13.80 -12.84 15.48
CA PHE A 43 13.16 -13.28 14.24
C PHE A 43 11.85 -12.50 13.98
N PRO A 44 11.58 -12.00 12.76
CA PRO A 44 12.30 -12.24 11.51
C PRO A 44 13.54 -11.37 11.33
N ARG A 45 14.66 -12.02 10.96
CA ARG A 45 15.93 -11.36 10.59
C ARG A 45 16.20 -11.46 9.08
N PRO A 46 16.91 -10.50 8.48
CA PRO A 46 17.35 -9.26 9.13
C PRO A 46 16.21 -8.25 9.29
N VAL A 47 16.37 -7.30 10.22
CA VAL A 47 15.35 -6.28 10.56
C VAL A 47 15.28 -5.11 9.58
N TYR A 48 16.21 -5.02 8.62
CA TYR A 48 16.21 -3.99 7.58
C TYR A 48 14.87 -3.95 6.83
N ASN A 49 14.38 -2.73 6.55
CA ASN A 49 13.10 -2.44 5.88
C ASN A 49 11.86 -2.95 6.62
N ARG A 50 11.96 -3.18 7.94
CA ARG A 50 10.87 -3.63 8.82
C ARG A 50 10.80 -2.77 10.07
N ILE A 51 9.68 -2.86 10.77
CA ILE A 51 9.66 -2.55 12.20
C ILE A 51 10.46 -3.66 12.90
N PRO A 52 11.57 -3.35 13.57
CA PRO A 52 12.49 -4.36 14.05
C PRO A 52 11.88 -5.15 15.19
N ASN A 53 11.96 -6.49 15.12
CA ASN A 53 11.67 -7.31 16.29
C ASN A 53 12.90 -7.35 17.20
N PHE A 54 12.69 -7.31 18.51
CA PHE A 54 13.76 -7.12 19.49
C PHE A 54 13.63 -8.05 20.70
N LYS A 55 14.74 -8.33 21.37
CA LYS A 55 14.78 -8.99 22.68
C LYS A 55 14.12 -8.07 23.71
N GLY A 56 13.15 -8.55 24.47
CA GLY A 56 12.38 -7.68 25.37
C GLY A 56 10.97 -7.33 24.87
N ALA A 57 10.57 -7.77 23.67
CA ALA A 57 9.25 -7.40 23.13
C ALA A 57 8.06 -7.90 23.99
N PRO A 58 8.06 -9.13 24.55
CA PRO A 58 7.05 -9.55 25.53
C PRO A 58 7.02 -8.70 26.80
N GLU A 59 8.18 -8.31 27.32
CA GLU A 59 8.34 -7.51 28.53
C GLU A 59 7.79 -6.09 28.33
N ALA A 60 8.10 -5.47 27.17
CA ALA A 60 7.51 -4.19 26.79
C ALA A 60 5.99 -4.28 26.64
N ALA A 61 5.47 -5.38 26.09
CA ALA A 61 4.03 -5.59 25.96
C ALA A 61 3.34 -5.80 27.31
N ALA A 62 3.95 -6.58 28.22
CA ALA A 62 3.47 -6.77 29.58
C ALA A 62 3.44 -5.43 30.34
N ARG A 63 4.48 -4.60 30.18
CA ARG A 63 4.52 -3.27 30.77
C ARG A 63 3.41 -2.35 30.23
N LEU A 64 3.14 -2.38 28.93
CA LEU A 64 2.01 -1.66 28.34
C LEU A 64 0.68 -2.13 28.94
N ALA A 65 0.54 -3.44 29.18
CA ALA A 65 -0.68 -4.02 29.75
C ALA A 65 -0.94 -3.59 31.20
N GLU A 66 0.09 -3.15 31.92
CA GLU A 66 -0.05 -2.63 33.29
C GLU A 66 -0.54 -1.19 33.38
N LEU A 67 -0.55 -0.45 32.27
CA LEU A 67 -1.01 0.95 32.26
C LEU A 67 -2.54 1.02 32.29
N ASP A 68 -3.07 2.02 33.01
CA ASP A 68 -4.52 2.23 33.15
C ASP A 68 -5.20 2.44 31.80
N VAL A 69 -4.54 3.15 30.86
CA VAL A 69 -5.05 3.31 29.49
C VAL A 69 -5.30 1.97 28.80
N PHE A 70 -4.43 0.97 29.02
CA PHE A 70 -4.58 -0.34 28.41
C PHE A 70 -5.62 -1.17 29.17
N LYS A 71 -5.58 -1.16 30.51
CA LYS A 71 -6.54 -1.84 31.37
C LYS A 71 -7.97 -1.42 31.06
N ASN A 72 -8.21 -0.12 30.92
CA ASN A 72 -9.53 0.48 30.68
C ASN A 72 -9.97 0.42 29.20
N ALA A 73 -9.07 0.15 28.25
CA ALA A 73 -9.43 0.05 26.84
C ALA A 73 -10.20 -1.25 26.53
N ASN A 74 -11.36 -1.15 25.89
CA ASN A 74 -12.14 -2.31 25.42
C ASN A 74 -11.86 -2.61 23.95
N THR A 75 -11.52 -1.57 23.18
CA THR A 75 -11.27 -1.61 21.75
C THR A 75 -9.86 -1.11 21.46
N VAL A 76 -9.00 -2.00 20.96
CA VAL A 76 -7.58 -1.69 20.75
C VAL A 76 -7.21 -2.00 19.31
N LYS A 77 -6.53 -1.07 18.65
CA LYS A 77 -5.92 -1.33 17.35
C LYS A 77 -4.42 -1.58 17.51
N VAL A 78 -3.90 -2.63 16.91
CA VAL A 78 -2.47 -2.99 16.97
C VAL A 78 -1.96 -3.33 15.57
N ASN A 79 -0.79 -2.79 15.14
CA ASN A 79 -0.25 -3.13 13.81
C ASN A 79 0.09 -4.63 13.71
N PRO A 80 0.15 -5.21 12.49
CA PRO A 80 0.48 -6.62 12.29
C PRO A 80 1.98 -6.93 12.40
N ASP A 81 2.83 -5.95 12.75
CA ASP A 81 4.27 -6.12 12.85
C ASP A 81 4.63 -7.15 13.96
N LYS A 82 5.68 -7.95 13.74
CA LYS A 82 6.10 -9.01 14.67
C LYS A 82 6.40 -8.53 16.10
N PRO A 83 7.12 -7.40 16.35
CA PRO A 83 7.36 -6.92 17.72
C PRO A 83 6.08 -6.60 18.51
N GLN A 84 4.94 -6.44 17.83
CA GLN A 84 3.66 -6.14 18.47
C GLN A 84 2.76 -7.36 18.62
N GLU A 85 3.22 -8.53 18.20
CA GLU A 85 2.49 -9.78 18.43
C GLU A 85 2.16 -10.04 19.89
N PRO A 86 3.08 -9.82 20.86
CA PRO A 86 2.74 -10.01 22.28
C PRO A 86 1.61 -9.09 22.75
N VAL A 87 1.55 -7.85 22.27
CA VAL A 87 0.44 -6.93 22.59
C VAL A 87 -0.89 -7.48 22.04
N ARG A 88 -0.89 -8.01 20.81
CA ARG A 88 -2.09 -8.64 20.21
C ARG A 88 -2.54 -9.87 21.00
N VAL A 89 -1.60 -10.68 21.48
CA VAL A 89 -1.89 -11.84 22.34
C VAL A 89 -2.60 -11.38 23.61
N ILE A 90 -2.01 -10.41 24.33
CA ILE A 90 -2.57 -9.89 25.59
C ILE A 90 -3.97 -9.30 25.36
N CYS A 91 -4.20 -8.56 24.27
CA CYS A 91 -5.53 -8.04 23.95
C CYS A 91 -6.59 -9.16 23.89
N LEU A 92 -6.28 -10.27 23.22
CA LEU A 92 -7.23 -11.38 23.08
C LEU A 92 -7.37 -12.20 24.36
N GLU A 93 -6.28 -12.41 25.11
CA GLU A 93 -6.30 -13.08 26.42
C GLU A 93 -7.14 -12.30 27.43
N GLN A 94 -7.16 -10.96 27.34
CA GLN A 94 -8.00 -10.09 28.16
C GLN A 94 -9.37 -9.79 27.52
N HIS A 95 -9.79 -10.56 26.52
CA HIS A 95 -11.10 -10.42 25.85
C HIS A 95 -11.39 -9.03 25.28
N LYS A 96 -10.37 -8.26 24.92
CA LYS A 96 -10.51 -6.95 24.25
C LYS A 96 -10.85 -7.16 22.78
N THR A 97 -11.61 -6.24 22.21
CA THR A 97 -11.86 -6.22 20.75
C THR A 97 -10.61 -5.71 20.04
N LEU A 98 -9.96 -6.61 19.31
CA LEU A 98 -8.72 -6.32 18.58
C LEU A 98 -8.98 -5.96 17.12
N TYR A 99 -8.56 -4.77 16.72
CA TYR A 99 -8.52 -4.34 15.34
C TYR A 99 -7.08 -4.38 14.79
N VAL A 100 -6.94 -4.82 13.54
CA VAL A 100 -5.66 -4.86 12.85
C VAL A 100 -5.75 -4.19 11.47
N PRO A 101 -4.70 -3.48 11.04
CA PRO A 101 -4.55 -2.93 9.69
C PRO A 101 -4.82 -3.92 8.56
N VAL A 102 -5.56 -3.49 7.52
CA VAL A 102 -5.62 -4.22 6.25
C VAL A 102 -4.28 -4.06 5.51
N PRO A 103 -3.65 -5.15 5.03
CA PRO A 103 -2.39 -5.07 4.31
C PRO A 103 -2.42 -4.04 3.17
N ARG A 104 -1.57 -3.02 3.29
CA ARG A 104 -1.40 -1.94 2.29
C ARG A 104 -2.68 -1.16 1.97
N LEU A 105 -3.70 -1.20 2.83
CA LEU A 105 -4.97 -0.48 2.62
C LEU A 105 -5.66 -0.84 1.29
N GLN A 106 -5.51 -2.09 0.84
CA GLN A 106 -6.02 -2.52 -0.47
C GLN A 106 -7.52 -2.87 -0.46
N ASN A 107 -7.98 -3.58 0.57
CA ASN A 107 -9.29 -4.25 0.57
C ASN A 107 -10.17 -3.89 1.79
N GLY A 108 -10.05 -2.66 2.33
CA GLY A 108 -10.81 -2.24 3.50
C GLY A 108 -10.04 -1.25 4.37
N PHE A 109 -10.65 -0.87 5.49
CA PHE A 109 -10.08 0.05 6.47
C PHE A 109 -9.31 -0.69 7.56
N LEU A 110 -10.00 -1.48 8.37
CA LEU A 110 -9.45 -2.32 9.43
C LEU A 110 -10.05 -3.73 9.33
N ASN A 111 -9.42 -4.70 9.96
CA ASN A 111 -10.02 -6.00 10.24
C ASN A 111 -10.28 -6.10 11.74
N ARG A 112 -11.52 -6.44 12.13
CA ARG A 112 -11.81 -6.92 13.49
C ARG A 112 -11.39 -8.38 13.56
N LEU A 113 -10.52 -8.72 14.49
CA LEU A 113 -10.08 -10.11 14.66
C LEU A 113 -11.11 -10.87 15.50
N VAL A 114 -11.73 -11.89 14.92
CA VAL A 114 -12.76 -12.71 15.58
C VAL A 114 -12.33 -14.17 15.54
N LEU A 115 -12.16 -14.78 16.71
CA LEU A 115 -11.80 -16.20 16.80
C LEU A 115 -13.05 -17.06 16.57
N PRO A 116 -12.90 -18.28 16.02
CA PRO A 116 -14.01 -19.23 15.93
C PRO A 116 -14.63 -19.50 17.30
N GLU A 117 -15.93 -19.77 17.31
CA GLU A 117 -16.65 -20.09 18.55
C GLU A 117 -16.04 -21.31 19.25
N GLY A 118 -15.81 -21.20 20.55
CA GLY A 118 -15.14 -22.23 21.36
C GLY A 118 -13.60 -22.26 21.25
N GLU A 119 -12.97 -21.53 20.33
CA GLU A 119 -11.51 -21.46 20.20
C GLU A 119 -10.91 -20.28 20.99
N THR A 120 -10.85 -20.36 22.32
CA THR A 120 -10.29 -19.31 23.19
C THR A 120 -8.93 -19.63 23.80
N GLY A 121 -8.43 -20.86 23.61
CA GLY A 121 -7.18 -21.30 24.23
C GLY A 121 -5.92 -20.59 23.70
N PRO A 122 -4.80 -20.62 24.45
CA PRO A 122 -3.56 -19.94 24.06
C PRO A 122 -3.02 -20.31 22.67
N ALA A 123 -3.24 -21.55 22.21
CA ALA A 123 -2.84 -21.99 20.88
C ALA A 123 -3.68 -21.32 19.77
N ALA A 124 -4.99 -21.17 19.98
CA ALA A 124 -5.89 -20.50 19.06
C ALA A 124 -5.57 -19.01 18.95
N ILE A 125 -5.33 -18.35 20.09
CA ILE A 125 -4.89 -16.94 20.16
C ILE A 125 -3.61 -16.74 19.35
N ARG A 126 -2.57 -17.55 19.61
CA ARG A 126 -1.30 -17.46 18.85
C ARG A 126 -1.49 -17.67 17.35
N LYS A 127 -2.35 -18.61 16.96
CA LYS A 127 -2.71 -18.83 15.55
C LYS A 127 -3.40 -17.60 14.97
N ALA A 128 -4.34 -17.00 15.68
CA ALA A 128 -5.14 -15.86 15.24
C ALA A 128 -4.31 -14.59 15.03
N VAL A 129 -3.39 -14.27 15.94
CA VAL A 129 -2.55 -13.04 15.84
C VAL A 129 -1.37 -13.16 14.87
N SER A 130 -1.16 -14.36 14.32
CA SER A 130 -0.17 -14.60 13.26
C SER A 130 -0.58 -13.89 11.97
N ARG A 131 0.37 -13.69 11.05
CA ARG A 131 0.07 -13.05 9.76
C ARG A 131 -1.05 -13.76 8.99
N ASN A 132 -1.00 -15.09 8.93
CA ASN A 132 -2.01 -15.88 8.22
C ASN A 132 -3.33 -15.91 9.00
N GLY A 133 -3.25 -15.93 10.34
CA GLY A 133 -4.42 -15.85 11.21
C GLY A 133 -5.19 -14.56 11.00
N MET A 134 -4.52 -13.41 11.02
CA MET A 134 -5.15 -12.11 10.81
C MET A 134 -5.80 -11.97 9.42
N GLU A 135 -5.28 -12.68 8.41
CA GLU A 135 -5.88 -12.75 7.07
C GLU A 135 -7.10 -13.69 7.01
N THR A 136 -7.10 -14.75 7.83
CA THR A 136 -8.15 -15.78 7.84
C THR A 136 -9.33 -15.40 8.75
N TYR A 137 -9.03 -14.84 9.93
CA TYR A 137 -9.99 -14.52 10.99
C TYR A 137 -10.34 -13.03 11.05
N GLY A 138 -9.72 -12.21 10.19
CA GLY A 138 -10.00 -10.79 10.12
C GLY A 138 -11.31 -10.53 9.39
N GLN A 139 -12.31 -10.02 10.11
CA GLN A 139 -13.55 -9.53 9.52
C GLN A 139 -13.34 -8.08 9.04
N PRO A 140 -13.48 -7.79 7.73
CA PRO A 140 -13.20 -6.48 7.19
C PRO A 140 -14.23 -5.44 7.67
N ILE A 141 -13.73 -4.26 7.95
CA ILE A 141 -14.47 -3.05 8.27
C ILE A 141 -14.34 -2.11 7.08
N GLY A 142 -15.49 -1.66 6.56
CA GLY A 142 -15.61 -0.67 5.50
C GLY A 142 -15.53 0.77 6.00
N ILE A 143 -15.55 1.73 5.08
CA ILE A 143 -15.51 3.17 5.41
C ILE A 143 -16.81 3.64 6.08
N GLU A 144 -17.92 2.98 5.80
CA GLU A 144 -19.24 3.35 6.32
C GLU A 144 -19.54 2.73 7.70
N ASP A 145 -18.71 1.79 8.15
CA ASP A 145 -18.89 1.14 9.44
C ASP A 145 -18.48 2.09 10.57
N THR A 146 -19.30 2.14 11.62
CA THR A 146 -18.96 2.89 12.83
C THR A 146 -18.05 2.05 13.72
N VAL A 147 -16.83 2.52 13.92
CA VAL A 147 -15.87 1.95 14.88
C VAL A 147 -15.49 3.03 15.87
N SER A 148 -15.21 2.65 17.12
CA SER A 148 -14.54 3.51 18.11
C SER A 148 -13.39 2.71 18.69
N LEU A 149 -12.21 3.34 18.77
CA LEU A 149 -10.98 2.75 19.32
C LEU A 149 -10.53 3.56 20.54
N ASP A 150 -10.29 2.85 21.63
CA ASP A 150 -9.84 3.43 22.90
C ASP A 150 -8.32 3.65 22.93
N LEU A 151 -7.57 2.77 22.25
CA LEU A 151 -6.11 2.81 22.19
C LEU A 151 -5.59 2.38 20.82
N VAL A 152 -4.56 3.09 20.33
CA VAL A 152 -3.86 2.75 19.10
C VAL A 152 -2.42 2.37 19.41
N VAL A 153 -1.96 1.22 18.93
CA VAL A 153 -0.58 0.75 19.09
C VAL A 153 0.12 0.69 17.72
N MET A 154 1.13 1.53 17.53
CA MET A 154 1.83 1.71 16.24
C MET A 154 3.27 1.20 16.30
N GLY A 155 3.72 0.53 15.25
CA GLY A 155 5.10 0.07 15.12
C GLY A 155 6.06 1.21 14.77
N SER A 156 7.23 1.21 15.40
CA SER A 156 8.26 2.25 15.23
C SER A 156 9.65 1.66 15.02
N VAL A 157 10.47 2.32 14.20
CA VAL A 157 11.91 2.03 14.08
C VAL A 157 12.68 2.86 15.10
N ALA A 158 12.40 4.16 15.17
CA ALA A 158 12.97 5.05 16.17
C ALA A 158 11.89 5.98 16.72
N VAL A 159 12.05 6.38 17.98
CA VAL A 159 11.22 7.40 18.63
C VAL A 159 12.07 8.35 19.46
N SER A 160 11.64 9.59 19.65
CA SER A 160 12.26 10.49 20.65
C SER A 160 11.44 10.57 21.92
N LYS A 161 12.07 10.96 23.04
CA LYS A 161 11.36 11.27 24.31
C LYS A 161 10.34 12.40 24.16
N GLU A 162 10.50 13.24 23.14
CA GLU A 162 9.54 14.28 22.78
C GLU A 162 8.31 13.75 22.03
N GLY A 163 8.31 12.49 21.59
CA GLY A 163 7.18 11.87 20.88
C GLY A 163 7.30 11.83 19.35
N TYR A 164 8.44 12.24 18.78
CA TYR A 164 8.67 12.07 17.33
C TYR A 164 8.81 10.60 16.96
N ARG A 165 8.26 10.20 15.82
CA ARG A 165 8.19 8.79 15.40
C ARG A 165 8.71 8.56 14.00
N ILE A 166 9.69 7.67 13.86
CA ILE A 166 10.17 7.18 12.57
C ILE A 166 9.66 5.75 12.36
N GLY A 167 8.66 5.59 11.49
CA GLY A 167 8.20 4.28 11.04
C GLY A 167 9.11 3.65 9.97
N LYS A 168 8.70 2.51 9.39
CA LYS A 168 9.49 1.77 8.37
C LYS A 168 9.76 2.52 7.05
N GLY A 169 9.10 3.66 6.82
CA GLY A 169 9.39 4.56 5.69
C GLY A 169 8.45 4.50 4.47
N ARG A 170 7.31 3.82 4.57
CA ARG A 170 6.30 3.78 3.49
C ARG A 170 5.08 4.66 3.70
N GLY A 171 4.93 5.27 4.88
CA GLY A 171 3.79 6.14 5.24
C GLY A 171 2.44 5.43 5.46
N TYR A 172 2.38 4.09 5.38
CA TYR A 172 1.11 3.37 5.57
C TYR A 172 0.49 3.59 6.96
N GLY A 173 1.30 3.60 8.03
CA GLY A 173 0.79 3.78 9.39
C GLY A 173 0.24 5.20 9.62
N ASP A 174 0.89 6.19 9.03
CA ASP A 174 0.46 7.59 9.10
C ASP A 174 -0.85 7.81 8.32
N LEU A 175 -0.96 7.21 7.13
CA LEU A 175 -2.19 7.25 6.33
C LEU A 175 -3.36 6.53 7.02
N GLU A 176 -3.09 5.39 7.64
CA GLU A 176 -4.09 4.67 8.40
C GLU A 176 -4.59 5.48 9.59
N PHE A 177 -3.70 6.17 10.32
CA PHE A 177 -4.11 7.08 11.38
C PHE A 177 -5.00 8.22 10.85
N GLY A 178 -4.60 8.86 9.75
CA GLY A 178 -5.42 9.88 9.11
C GLY A 178 -6.80 9.36 8.66
N LEU A 179 -6.87 8.10 8.20
CA LEU A 179 -8.13 7.45 7.85
C LEU A 179 -8.98 7.18 9.10
N MET A 180 -8.38 6.71 10.20
CA MET A 180 -9.07 6.52 11.49
C MET A 180 -9.63 7.84 12.03
N MET A 181 -8.87 8.95 11.94
CA MET A 181 -9.34 10.29 12.30
C MET A 181 -10.52 10.74 11.45
N HIS A 182 -10.42 10.58 10.12
CA HIS A 182 -11.50 10.98 9.20
C HIS A 182 -12.79 10.18 9.46
N MET A 183 -12.67 8.87 9.65
CA MET A 183 -13.79 7.99 9.96
C MET A 183 -14.33 8.15 11.38
N LYS A 184 -13.74 9.06 12.18
CA LYS A 184 -14.06 9.26 13.60
C LYS A 184 -13.91 7.97 14.43
N ALA A 185 -13.09 7.04 13.95
CA ALA A 185 -12.75 5.82 14.67
C ALA A 185 -11.87 6.09 15.89
N ILE A 186 -11.18 7.22 15.87
CA ILE A 186 -10.41 7.76 16.99
C ILE A 186 -10.73 9.22 17.19
N LYS A 187 -10.53 9.70 18.42
CA LYS A 187 -10.66 11.11 18.81
C LYS A 187 -9.26 11.75 18.80
N PRO A 188 -9.15 13.09 18.70
CA PRO A 188 -7.87 13.78 18.88
C PRO A 188 -7.13 13.40 20.18
N THR A 189 -7.89 13.03 21.21
CA THR A 189 -7.41 12.63 22.54
C THR A 189 -7.15 11.13 22.69
N THR A 190 -7.45 10.30 21.69
CA THR A 190 -7.19 8.84 21.76
C THR A 190 -5.69 8.59 21.82
N LEU A 191 -5.20 7.91 22.85
CA LEU A 191 -3.76 7.72 23.03
C LEU A 191 -3.16 6.78 21.96
N VAL A 192 -1.93 7.11 21.56
CA VAL A 192 -1.11 6.32 20.64
C VAL A 192 0.14 5.84 21.37
N ALA A 193 0.23 4.53 21.54
CA ALA A 193 1.36 3.86 22.17
C ALA A 193 2.28 3.18 21.14
N THR A 194 3.53 2.97 21.52
CA THR A 194 4.46 2.11 20.80
C THR A 194 5.22 1.22 21.78
N THR A 195 5.54 0.00 21.35
CA THR A 195 6.47 -0.88 22.05
C THR A 195 7.77 -0.98 21.26
N VAL A 196 8.88 -0.63 21.89
CA VAL A 196 10.22 -0.59 21.26
C VAL A 196 11.30 -1.04 22.24
N HIS A 197 12.48 -1.37 21.74
CA HIS A 197 13.66 -1.56 22.58
C HIS A 197 14.21 -0.22 23.07
N ASP A 198 14.89 -0.19 24.21
CA ASP A 198 15.53 1.01 24.78
C ASP A 198 16.44 1.74 23.78
N CYS A 199 17.23 0.99 22.99
CA CYS A 199 18.13 1.55 21.97
C CYS A 199 17.41 2.21 20.78
N GLN A 200 16.09 2.07 20.68
CA GLN A 200 15.27 2.74 19.66
C GLN A 200 14.74 4.10 20.15
N VAL A 201 14.93 4.42 21.43
CA VAL A 201 14.54 5.68 22.05
C VAL A 201 15.72 6.65 22.00
N PHE A 202 15.50 7.81 21.41
CA PHE A 202 16.44 8.91 21.30
C PHE A 202 16.03 10.02 22.27
N ASP A 203 16.98 10.82 22.74
CA ASP A 203 16.62 12.00 23.54
C ASP A 203 15.83 13.00 22.68
N THR A 204 16.35 13.30 21.49
CA THR A 204 15.69 14.17 20.50
C THR A 204 15.81 13.57 19.10
N LEU A 205 14.90 13.98 18.21
CA LEU A 205 15.03 13.78 16.77
C LEU A 205 14.82 15.14 16.08
N PRO A 206 15.56 15.47 15.01
CA PRO A 206 15.46 16.78 14.38
C PRO A 206 14.04 17.04 13.85
N ALA A 207 13.43 18.11 14.33
CA ALA A 207 12.03 18.45 14.11
C ALA A 207 11.69 18.62 12.62
N GLU A 208 12.62 19.16 11.84
CA GLU A 208 12.53 19.41 10.40
C GLU A 208 12.34 18.15 9.56
N LEU A 209 12.64 16.97 10.13
CA LEU A 209 12.40 15.68 9.47
C LEU A 209 10.91 15.32 9.43
N PHE A 210 10.09 15.94 10.27
CA PHE A 210 8.70 15.57 10.49
C PHE A 210 7.74 16.59 9.87
N GLY A 211 6.83 16.09 9.04
CA GLY A 211 5.78 16.88 8.43
C GLY A 211 4.45 16.74 9.18
N PRO A 212 3.42 17.51 8.78
CA PRO A 212 2.11 17.53 9.44
C PRO A 212 1.31 16.22 9.33
N HIS A 213 1.81 15.25 8.56
CA HIS A 213 1.21 13.92 8.41
C HIS A 213 1.86 12.87 9.31
N ASP A 214 3.04 13.14 9.88
CA ASP A 214 3.72 12.17 10.74
C ASP A 214 3.01 12.08 12.09
N VAL A 215 2.64 10.86 12.48
CA VAL A 215 1.89 10.62 13.73
C VAL A 215 2.85 10.57 14.93
N PRO A 216 2.73 11.48 15.91
CA PRO A 216 3.49 11.42 17.15
C PRO A 216 3.02 10.26 18.06
N ILE A 217 3.88 9.82 18.97
CA ILE A 217 3.58 8.80 19.98
C ILE A 217 3.40 9.47 21.33
N ASP A 218 2.32 9.17 22.06
CA ASP A 218 2.13 9.70 23.43
C ASP A 218 2.78 8.79 24.48
N LEU A 219 2.79 7.48 24.26
CA LEU A 219 3.31 6.49 25.21
C LEU A 219 4.37 5.63 24.55
N ILE A 220 5.61 5.77 24.99
CA ILE A 220 6.73 4.92 24.57
C ILE A 220 6.98 3.90 25.67
N VAL A 221 6.73 2.64 25.34
CA VAL A 221 6.93 1.53 26.28
C VAL A 221 8.12 0.69 25.83
N THR A 222 9.06 0.51 26.76
CA THR A 222 10.26 -0.31 26.59
C THR A 222 10.26 -1.44 27.63
N PRO A 223 11.17 -2.42 27.51
CA PRO A 223 11.35 -3.41 28.56
C PRO A 223 11.62 -2.79 29.94
N THR A 224 12.30 -1.64 30.01
CA THR A 224 12.77 -1.06 31.28
C THR A 224 11.91 0.08 31.83
N GLN A 225 11.19 0.80 30.96
CA GLN A 225 10.49 2.04 31.35
C GLN A 225 9.29 2.37 30.47
N VAL A 226 8.44 3.26 30.97
CA VAL A 226 7.36 3.95 30.24
C VAL A 226 7.70 5.43 30.18
N ILE A 227 7.58 6.03 29.00
CA ILE A 227 7.83 7.45 28.77
C ILE A 227 6.57 8.06 28.18
N GLU A 228 6.00 9.03 28.88
CA GLU A 228 4.92 9.86 28.39
C GLU A 228 5.49 11.07 27.63
N THR A 229 4.86 11.44 26.52
CA THR A 229 5.33 12.54 25.66
C THR A 229 4.27 13.64 25.54
N GLN A 230 4.69 14.80 25.05
CA GLN A 230 3.87 16.01 25.00
C GLN A 230 3.68 16.53 23.56
N ARG A 231 3.09 15.71 22.67
CA ARG A 231 2.85 16.09 21.25
C ARG A 231 1.45 15.79 20.69
N MET A 232 0.44 15.62 21.55
CA MET A 232 -0.94 15.39 21.09
C MET A 232 -1.47 16.50 20.16
N SER A 233 -1.06 17.75 20.36
CA SER A 233 -1.51 18.90 19.54
C SER A 233 -0.98 18.89 18.10
N GLN A 234 0.04 18.09 17.79
CA GLN A 234 0.69 18.04 16.47
C GLN A 234 0.17 16.90 15.59
N ARG A 235 -0.95 16.28 15.96
CA ARG A 235 -1.49 15.12 15.26
C ARG A 235 -2.15 15.48 13.94
N PRO A 236 -2.07 14.60 12.92
CA PRO A 236 -2.87 14.75 11.73
C PRO A 236 -4.37 14.70 12.08
N VAL A 237 -5.13 15.68 11.60
CA VAL A 237 -6.60 15.73 11.78
C VAL A 237 -7.35 14.84 10.79
N GLY A 238 -6.66 14.28 9.81
CA GLY A 238 -7.24 13.49 8.73
C GLY A 238 -6.24 13.27 7.59
N ILE A 239 -6.75 13.01 6.40
CA ILE A 239 -5.94 12.83 5.20
C ILE A 239 -5.54 14.18 4.60
N LEU A 240 -4.24 14.42 4.47
CA LEU A 240 -3.71 15.59 3.77
C LEU A 240 -3.59 15.31 2.27
N TRP A 241 -4.68 15.52 1.53
CA TRP A 241 -4.77 15.19 0.09
C TRP A 241 -3.65 15.77 -0.77
N HIS A 242 -3.20 16.99 -0.46
CA HIS A 242 -2.16 17.69 -1.21
C HIS A 242 -0.77 17.04 -1.08
N LEU A 243 -0.59 16.11 -0.13
CA LEU A 243 0.63 15.30 0.01
C LEU A 243 0.55 13.97 -0.77
N LEU A 244 -0.62 13.58 -1.26
CA LEU A 244 -0.86 12.30 -1.93
C LEU A 244 -0.81 12.44 -3.46
N SER A 245 -0.12 11.51 -4.12
CA SER A 245 -0.09 11.42 -5.57
C SER A 245 -1.25 10.60 -6.13
N ASN A 246 -1.58 10.81 -7.41
CA ASN A 246 -2.54 9.94 -8.12
C ASN A 246 -2.13 8.46 -8.11
N ARG A 247 -0.83 8.15 -8.00
CA ARG A 247 -0.34 6.77 -7.90
C ARG A 247 -0.78 6.14 -6.58
N ARG A 248 -0.63 6.85 -5.45
CA ARG A 248 -1.08 6.39 -4.12
C ARG A 248 -2.56 6.05 -4.09
N ILE A 249 -3.40 6.91 -4.67
CA ILE A 249 -4.85 6.68 -4.76
C ILE A 249 -5.18 5.39 -5.52
N LYS A 250 -4.45 5.09 -6.60
CA LYS A 250 -4.64 3.84 -7.36
C LYS A 250 -4.15 2.60 -6.60
N LEU A 251 -3.10 2.73 -5.79
CA LEU A 251 -2.54 1.64 -5.01
C LEU A 251 -3.37 1.29 -3.78
N MET A 252 -4.11 2.28 -3.24
CA MET A 252 -4.92 2.18 -2.03
C MET A 252 -6.35 2.61 -2.36
N PRO A 253 -7.20 1.72 -2.91
CA PRO A 253 -8.55 2.04 -3.36
C PRO A 253 -9.42 2.72 -2.29
N ILE A 254 -9.18 2.43 -1.01
CA ILE A 254 -9.86 3.04 0.13
C ILE A 254 -9.70 4.57 0.13
N LEU A 255 -8.52 5.09 -0.24
CA LEU A 255 -8.28 6.54 -0.33
C LEU A 255 -9.07 7.15 -1.49
N GLY A 256 -9.28 6.39 -2.58
CA GLY A 256 -10.12 6.83 -3.68
C GLY A 256 -11.59 6.95 -3.28
N GLN A 257 -12.11 5.96 -2.56
CA GLN A 257 -13.48 5.99 -2.02
C GLN A 257 -13.67 7.16 -1.06
N LEU A 258 -12.74 7.34 -0.11
CA LEU A 258 -12.78 8.45 0.83
C LEU A 258 -12.77 9.80 0.10
N ARG A 259 -11.89 9.94 -0.90
CA ARG A 259 -11.79 11.16 -1.70
C ARG A 259 -13.09 11.48 -2.44
N GLU A 260 -13.77 10.47 -2.97
CA GLU A 260 -15.08 10.64 -3.61
C GLU A 260 -16.11 11.16 -2.61
N VAL A 261 -16.18 10.58 -1.40
CA VAL A 261 -17.06 11.04 -0.31
C VAL A 261 -16.76 12.49 0.08
N GLU A 262 -15.49 12.84 0.25
CA GLU A 262 -15.09 14.20 0.60
C GLU A 262 -15.43 15.22 -0.49
N MET A 263 -15.20 14.88 -1.76
CA MET A 263 -15.54 15.74 -2.89
C MET A 263 -17.06 15.94 -3.00
N LEU A 264 -17.86 14.90 -2.76
CA LEU A 264 -19.32 15.02 -2.71
C LEU A 264 -19.79 15.90 -1.54
N ALA A 265 -19.06 15.89 -0.43
CA ALA A 265 -19.28 16.78 0.71
C ALA A 265 -18.70 18.20 0.50
N GLY A 266 -18.24 18.55 -0.70
CA GLY A 266 -17.73 19.88 -1.03
C GLY A 266 -16.32 20.19 -0.52
N ARG A 267 -15.57 19.21 -0.01
CA ARG A 267 -14.20 19.42 0.49
C ARG A 267 -13.18 19.40 -0.64
N ALA A 268 -12.20 20.30 -0.56
CA ALA A 268 -11.11 20.37 -1.53
C ALA A 268 -10.13 19.20 -1.35
N CYS A 269 -10.11 18.29 -2.33
CA CYS A 269 -9.26 17.09 -2.31
C CYS A 269 -8.19 17.12 -3.42
N THR A 270 -7.45 18.21 -3.49
CA THR A 270 -6.39 18.42 -4.48
C THR A 270 -5.23 17.47 -4.18
N LEU A 271 -4.75 16.78 -5.22
CA LEU A 271 -3.65 15.82 -5.11
C LEU A 271 -2.33 16.46 -5.54
N LYS A 272 -1.22 15.91 -5.04
CA LYS A 272 0.13 16.25 -5.49
C LYS A 272 0.31 15.88 -6.96
N GLU A 273 0.78 16.83 -7.77
CA GLU A 273 1.01 16.60 -9.21
C GLU A 273 2.19 15.66 -9.45
N VAL A 274 3.29 15.89 -8.75
CA VAL A 274 4.53 15.11 -8.87
C VAL A 274 4.58 14.02 -7.81
N ASP A 275 4.72 12.78 -8.27
CA ASP A 275 4.85 11.62 -7.40
C ASP A 275 6.28 11.47 -6.89
N THR A 276 6.54 11.90 -5.66
CA THR A 276 7.85 11.78 -5.00
C THR A 276 7.95 10.56 -4.08
N ASP A 277 6.92 9.71 -4.04
CA ASP A 277 6.90 8.58 -3.13
C ASP A 277 7.83 7.45 -3.57
N VAL A 278 8.72 7.04 -2.67
CA VAL A 278 9.62 5.90 -2.87
C VAL A 278 8.93 4.60 -2.42
N GLU A 279 8.25 3.93 -3.33
CA GLU A 279 7.87 2.52 -3.16
C GLU A 279 8.84 1.64 -3.94
N GLU A 280 9.63 0.81 -3.25
CA GLU A 280 10.38 -0.24 -3.94
C GLU A 280 9.37 -1.19 -4.59
N ARG A 281 9.38 -1.23 -5.93
CA ARG A 281 8.80 -2.34 -6.67
C ARG A 281 9.49 -3.61 -6.18
N THR A 282 8.82 -4.41 -5.34
CA THR A 282 9.02 -5.86 -5.46
C THR A 282 8.59 -6.19 -6.88
N ALA A 283 9.54 -6.34 -7.79
CA ALA A 283 9.29 -7.01 -9.05
C ALA A 283 8.56 -8.30 -8.68
N ASN A 284 7.38 -8.53 -9.28
CA ASN A 284 6.72 -9.83 -9.26
C ASN A 284 7.72 -10.82 -9.86
N ARG A 285 8.60 -11.38 -9.03
CA ARG A 285 9.32 -12.59 -9.39
C ARG A 285 8.22 -13.63 -9.49
N PRO A 286 7.93 -14.18 -10.68
CA PRO A 286 6.95 -15.24 -10.78
C PRO A 286 7.35 -16.32 -9.78
N ARG A 287 6.40 -16.73 -8.93
CA ARG A 287 6.57 -17.91 -8.08
C ARG A 287 6.99 -19.03 -9.03
N ARG A 288 8.25 -19.45 -8.96
CA ARG A 288 8.69 -20.68 -9.61
C ARG A 288 7.77 -21.76 -9.05
N THR A 289 6.89 -22.27 -9.89
CA THR A 289 6.12 -23.48 -9.62
C THR A 289 7.15 -24.52 -9.18
N ARG A 290 7.09 -24.92 -7.91
CA ARG A 290 7.82 -26.09 -7.43
C ARG A 290 7.38 -27.23 -8.33
N ARG A 291 8.26 -27.66 -9.23
CA ARG A 291 8.07 -28.85 -10.04
C ARG A 291 7.94 -29.98 -9.02
N ARG A 292 6.72 -30.48 -8.82
CA ARG A 292 6.49 -31.70 -8.03
C ARG A 292 7.31 -32.80 -8.71
N THR A 293 8.45 -33.13 -8.14
CA THR A 293 9.13 -34.39 -8.44
C THR A 293 8.21 -35.48 -7.92
N ARG A 294 7.56 -36.21 -8.83
CA ARG A 294 6.84 -37.44 -8.54
C ARG A 294 7.83 -38.39 -7.87
N SER A 295 7.71 -38.58 -6.56
CA SER A 295 8.37 -39.70 -5.89
C SER A 295 7.58 -40.95 -6.25
N HIS A 296 8.17 -41.84 -7.04
CA HIS A 296 7.66 -43.20 -7.17
C HIS A 296 7.84 -43.89 -5.82
N LYS A 297 6.71 -44.29 -5.24
CA LYS A 297 6.63 -45.15 -4.06
C LYS A 297 6.91 -46.57 -4.54
N SER A 298 8.14 -47.05 -4.39
CA SER A 298 8.44 -48.49 -4.50
C SER A 298 8.14 -49.12 -3.14
N GLN A 299 7.17 -50.02 -3.10
CA GLN A 299 7.00 -50.97 -2.00
C GLN A 299 8.21 -51.90 -1.97
N SER A 300 8.76 -52.11 -0.78
CA SER A 300 9.62 -53.24 -0.46
C SER A 300 9.27 -53.62 0.97
N GLU A 301 8.51 -54.71 1.08
CA GLU A 301 8.52 -55.56 2.26
C GLU A 301 9.80 -56.42 2.20
N GLY A 302 10.26 -56.90 3.35
CA GLY A 302 11.25 -57.98 3.43
C GLY A 302 12.53 -57.62 4.16
N GLU A 303 12.53 -57.93 5.45
CA GLU A 303 13.57 -58.69 6.15
C GLU A 303 15.03 -58.21 6.15
N GLY A 304 15.52 -57.96 7.37
CA GLY A 304 16.51 -58.88 7.95
C GLY A 304 18.00 -58.61 7.70
N ASN A 305 18.68 -58.36 8.82
CA ASN A 305 20.03 -58.78 9.16
C ASN A 305 21.28 -57.94 8.74
N THR A 306 21.94 -57.44 9.80
CA THR A 306 23.39 -57.56 10.13
C THR A 306 24.43 -57.27 9.04
N THR A 307 25.31 -56.30 9.27
CA THR A 307 26.74 -56.49 9.68
C THR A 307 27.56 -55.20 9.50
N GLU A 308 28.69 -55.19 10.20
CA GLU A 308 29.67 -54.12 10.42
C GLU A 308 30.48 -53.71 9.17
N GLY A 309 31.23 -52.59 9.28
CA GLY A 309 32.58 -52.53 8.72
C GLY A 309 32.90 -51.52 7.59
N GLU A 310 33.75 -50.55 7.95
CA GLU A 310 34.93 -50.07 7.22
C GLU A 310 34.90 -49.01 6.08
N GLU A 311 36.05 -48.33 6.06
CA GLU A 311 36.46 -47.12 5.35
C GLU A 311 36.65 -47.28 3.83
N GLY A 312 36.66 -46.15 3.10
CA GLY A 312 37.15 -46.13 1.72
C GLY A 312 37.13 -44.76 1.03
N LYS A 313 38.32 -44.18 0.84
CA LYS A 313 38.62 -42.96 0.05
C LYS A 313 38.27 -43.11 -1.44
N GLY A 314 37.96 -41.99 -2.10
CA GLY A 314 38.40 -41.75 -3.49
C GLY A 314 37.49 -40.92 -4.41
N GLY A 315 38.05 -39.89 -5.08
CA GLY A 315 37.66 -39.50 -6.45
C GLY A 315 36.98 -38.12 -6.67
N LYS A 316 37.76 -37.12 -7.09
CA LYS A 316 37.34 -35.89 -7.85
C LYS A 316 36.95 -36.27 -9.31
N PRO A 317 36.51 -35.36 -10.23
CA PRO A 317 36.08 -33.95 -10.14
C PRO A 317 34.74 -33.62 -10.86
N ARG A 318 34.26 -32.39 -10.64
CA ARG A 318 33.15 -31.74 -11.37
C ARG A 318 33.49 -31.48 -12.85
N ARG A 319 32.73 -32.05 -13.78
CA ARG A 319 32.64 -31.61 -15.18
C ARG A 319 31.57 -30.53 -15.35
N GLY A 320 31.99 -29.33 -15.77
CA GLY A 320 31.10 -28.29 -16.27
C GLY A 320 30.52 -28.68 -17.64
N ARG A 321 29.22 -28.43 -17.84
CA ARG A 321 28.54 -28.69 -19.12
C ARG A 321 27.93 -27.41 -19.68
N ARG A 322 28.63 -26.88 -20.68
CA ARG A 322 28.19 -26.28 -21.97
C ARG A 322 26.90 -25.43 -21.96
N ARG A 323 27.07 -24.14 -22.23
CA ARG A 323 26.09 -23.33 -22.99
C ARG A 323 26.40 -23.49 -24.48
N ASN A 324 25.43 -23.96 -25.25
CA ASN A 324 25.48 -23.98 -26.71
C ASN A 324 25.25 -22.57 -27.26
N SER A 325 26.20 -22.12 -28.06
CA SER A 325 26.08 -21.02 -29.02
C SER A 325 25.57 -21.57 -30.35
N THR A 326 24.52 -20.99 -30.90
CA THR A 326 24.25 -21.06 -32.35
C THR A 326 24.77 -19.76 -32.98
N LYS A 327 25.63 -19.98 -33.98
CA LYS A 327 26.40 -19.01 -34.73
C LYS A 327 25.78 -18.92 -36.13
N SER A 328 25.53 -17.71 -36.60
CA SER A 328 25.47 -17.39 -38.03
C SER A 328 26.33 -16.13 -38.23
N LYS A 329 27.45 -16.33 -38.93
CA LYS A 329 28.27 -15.33 -39.64
C LYS A 329 27.54 -15.01 -40.96
N GLU A 330 27.61 -13.85 -41.62
CA GLU A 330 28.69 -12.95 -42.07
C GLU A 330 28.05 -11.54 -42.28
N GLY A 331 28.70 -10.37 -42.26
CA GLY A 331 30.04 -9.97 -42.66
C GLY A 331 30.38 -8.55 -42.15
N LYS A 332 31.65 -8.13 -42.35
CA LYS A 332 32.23 -6.79 -42.06
C LYS A 332 31.55 -5.71 -42.95
N GLU A 333 31.45 -4.43 -42.59
CA GLU A 333 32.54 -3.49 -42.34
C GLU A 333 32.02 -2.15 -41.75
N ASP A 334 32.96 -1.40 -41.17
CA ASP A 334 33.00 0.05 -40.90
C ASP A 334 32.19 0.76 -39.79
N LYS A 335 32.93 1.69 -39.18
CA LYS A 335 32.63 2.60 -38.07
C LYS A 335 31.78 3.75 -38.56
N GLU A 336 30.72 4.10 -37.83
CA GLU A 336 30.34 5.50 -37.62
C GLU A 336 29.46 5.68 -36.38
N LYS A 337 29.55 6.88 -35.78
CA LYS A 337 28.89 7.30 -34.54
C LYS A 337 27.41 7.53 -34.81
N ASP A 338 26.53 6.85 -34.10
CA ASP A 338 25.08 7.08 -34.21
C ASP A 338 24.53 7.85 -33.00
N VAL A 339 24.08 9.07 -33.31
CA VAL A 339 23.28 9.96 -32.46
C VAL A 339 21.90 9.31 -32.30
N LYS A 340 21.43 9.14 -31.06
CA LYS A 340 20.07 8.66 -30.79
C LYS A 340 19.05 9.73 -31.20
N GLU A 341 18.52 9.64 -32.42
CA GLU A 341 17.28 10.33 -32.82
C GLU A 341 16.09 9.75 -32.05
N GLU A 342 15.42 10.59 -31.25
CA GLU A 342 14.11 10.30 -30.69
C GLU A 342 13.05 10.34 -31.80
N LYS A 343 12.38 9.22 -32.06
CA LYS A 343 11.21 9.18 -32.95
C LYS A 343 10.09 10.11 -32.43
N PRO A 344 9.49 10.97 -33.27
CA PRO A 344 8.45 11.89 -32.83
C PRO A 344 7.19 11.13 -32.45
N ARG A 345 6.68 11.39 -31.23
CA ARG A 345 5.39 10.86 -30.77
C ARG A 345 4.27 11.44 -31.63
N ARG A 346 3.44 10.56 -32.21
CA ARG A 346 2.23 10.95 -32.95
C ARG A 346 1.37 11.91 -32.11
N PRO A 347 0.83 12.99 -32.71
CA PRO A 347 -0.05 13.90 -31.99
C PRO A 347 -1.30 13.16 -31.49
N ARG A 348 -1.63 13.35 -30.22
CA ARG A 348 -2.82 12.77 -29.60
C ARG A 348 -4.06 13.37 -30.27
N ARG A 349 -4.90 12.51 -30.86
CA ARG A 349 -6.23 12.92 -31.33
C ARG A 349 -7.03 13.52 -30.16
N PRO A 350 -7.80 14.60 -30.39
CA PRO A 350 -8.65 15.19 -29.36
C PRO A 350 -9.61 14.13 -28.82
N ARG A 351 -9.78 14.11 -27.50
CA ARG A 351 -10.68 13.16 -26.85
C ARG A 351 -12.12 13.54 -27.20
N PRO A 352 -12.96 12.60 -27.67
CA PRO A 352 -14.35 12.89 -27.95
C PRO A 352 -15.05 13.40 -26.68
N VAL A 353 -15.87 14.45 -26.83
CA VAL A 353 -16.61 15.08 -25.74
C VAL A 353 -17.87 14.25 -25.49
N ILE A 354 -18.07 13.87 -24.24
CA ILE A 354 -19.31 13.22 -23.77
C ILE A 354 -20.43 14.26 -23.88
N ASP A 355 -21.47 13.91 -24.62
CA ASP A 355 -22.70 14.69 -24.73
C ASP A 355 -23.55 14.50 -23.47
N PHE A 356 -23.87 13.24 -23.17
CA PHE A 356 -24.62 12.88 -21.98
C PHE A 356 -24.23 11.50 -21.45
N SER A 357 -24.70 11.18 -20.25
CA SER A 357 -24.42 9.90 -19.59
C SER A 357 -25.66 9.39 -18.87
N VAL A 358 -25.81 8.08 -18.86
CA VAL A 358 -26.91 7.38 -18.20
C VAL A 358 -26.34 6.41 -17.18
N LYS A 359 -26.90 6.39 -15.97
CA LYS A 359 -26.53 5.45 -14.91
C LYS A 359 -27.57 4.33 -14.85
N ILE A 360 -27.09 3.10 -14.83
CA ILE A 360 -27.91 1.91 -14.60
C ILE A 360 -27.53 1.37 -13.23
N SER A 361 -28.50 1.18 -12.34
CA SER A 361 -28.34 0.71 -10.96
C SER A 361 -29.21 -0.53 -10.70
N ASN A 362 -29.07 -1.15 -9.51
CA ASN A 362 -29.74 -2.40 -9.12
C ASN A 362 -29.29 -3.63 -9.94
N ILE A 363 -28.04 -3.61 -10.43
CA ILE A 363 -27.42 -4.75 -11.11
C ILE A 363 -27.03 -5.80 -10.05
N SER A 364 -27.29 -7.09 -10.30
CA SER A 364 -26.82 -8.14 -9.38
C SER A 364 -25.29 -8.21 -9.37
N PRO A 365 -24.64 -8.42 -8.20
CA PRO A 365 -23.18 -8.60 -8.12
C PRO A 365 -22.63 -9.71 -9.03
N ASN A 366 -23.46 -10.70 -9.36
CA ASN A 366 -23.11 -11.85 -10.20
C ASN A 366 -23.41 -11.63 -11.70
N THR A 367 -24.07 -10.53 -12.08
CA THR A 367 -24.38 -10.22 -13.49
C THR A 367 -23.08 -10.04 -14.28
N ARG A 368 -22.93 -10.72 -15.43
CA ARG A 368 -21.75 -10.54 -16.27
C ARG A 368 -21.93 -9.33 -17.18
N VAL A 369 -20.82 -8.63 -17.44
CA VAL A 369 -20.76 -7.47 -18.35
C VAL A 369 -21.40 -7.78 -19.71
N ARG A 370 -21.23 -9.00 -20.21
CA ARG A 370 -21.75 -9.45 -21.50
C ARG A 370 -23.28 -9.51 -21.53
N ASP A 371 -23.91 -9.87 -20.41
CA ASP A 371 -25.36 -10.05 -20.32
C ASP A 371 -26.04 -8.67 -20.35
N LEU A 372 -25.46 -7.68 -19.66
CA LEU A 372 -25.93 -6.29 -19.79
C LEU A 372 -25.70 -5.73 -21.20
N LYS A 373 -24.53 -5.99 -21.83
CA LYS A 373 -24.29 -5.54 -23.21
C LYS A 373 -25.30 -6.12 -24.20
N GLN A 374 -25.68 -7.37 -24.01
CA GLN A 374 -26.70 -8.03 -24.82
C GLN A 374 -28.06 -7.34 -24.63
N ALA A 375 -28.50 -7.14 -23.39
CA ALA A 375 -29.76 -6.45 -23.08
C ALA A 375 -29.81 -5.00 -23.61
N LEU A 376 -28.68 -4.28 -23.58
CA LEU A 376 -28.59 -2.94 -24.19
C LEU A 376 -28.73 -3.00 -25.71
N SER A 377 -28.10 -3.97 -26.37
CA SER A 377 -28.16 -4.13 -27.82
C SER A 377 -29.55 -4.54 -28.31
N GLU A 378 -30.27 -5.38 -27.56
CA GLU A 378 -31.66 -5.78 -27.86
C GLU A 378 -32.62 -4.59 -27.82
N ARG A 379 -32.34 -3.60 -26.97
CA ARG A 379 -33.08 -2.34 -26.87
C ARG A 379 -32.55 -1.25 -27.80
N GLY A 380 -31.66 -1.59 -28.73
CA GLY A 380 -31.10 -0.66 -29.71
C GLY A 380 -30.12 0.37 -29.13
N VAL A 381 -29.69 0.24 -27.87
CA VAL A 381 -28.83 1.20 -27.19
C VAL A 381 -27.36 0.77 -27.29
N LYS A 382 -26.55 1.55 -28.00
CA LYS A 382 -25.11 1.30 -28.19
C LYS A 382 -24.27 2.45 -27.65
N PRO A 383 -23.85 2.42 -26.38
CA PRO A 383 -23.03 3.47 -25.80
C PRO A 383 -21.59 3.41 -26.35
N GLN A 384 -20.98 4.57 -26.58
CA GLN A 384 -19.60 4.67 -27.07
C GLN A 384 -18.59 4.27 -25.98
N ILE A 385 -18.90 4.53 -24.70
CA ILE A 385 -18.14 4.00 -23.56
C ILE A 385 -19.11 3.46 -22.52
N MET A 386 -18.77 2.29 -21.95
CA MET A 386 -19.44 1.74 -20.78
C MET A 386 -18.44 1.59 -19.63
N VAL A 387 -18.69 2.24 -18.50
CA VAL A 387 -17.92 2.10 -17.26
C VAL A 387 -18.64 1.10 -16.37
N TRP A 388 -18.11 -0.13 -16.33
CA TRP A 388 -18.71 -1.23 -15.58
C TRP A 388 -18.32 -1.21 -14.10
N LYS A 389 -19.34 -1.26 -13.22
CA LYS A 389 -19.20 -1.43 -11.77
C LYS A 389 -20.21 -2.46 -11.24
N GLY A 390 -20.51 -3.51 -12.01
CA GLY A 390 -21.58 -4.48 -11.70
C GLY A 390 -21.44 -5.19 -10.35
N PHE A 391 -20.21 -5.42 -9.86
CA PHE A 391 -19.99 -5.95 -8.50
C PHE A 391 -20.45 -4.99 -7.39
N ARG A 392 -20.58 -3.68 -7.69
CA ARG A 392 -21.16 -2.64 -6.83
C ARG A 392 -22.63 -2.34 -7.18
N GLY A 393 -23.21 -3.08 -8.11
CA GLY A 393 -24.59 -2.97 -8.52
C GLY A 393 -24.95 -1.84 -9.48
N PHE A 394 -23.99 -1.23 -10.18
CA PHE A 394 -24.28 -0.18 -11.16
C PHE A 394 -23.30 -0.11 -12.35
N CYS A 395 -23.63 0.66 -13.38
CA CYS A 395 -22.71 1.03 -14.46
C CYS A 395 -23.07 2.42 -15.03
N TYR A 396 -22.14 3.02 -15.77
CA TYR A 396 -22.39 4.25 -16.54
C TYR A 396 -22.24 4.00 -18.03
N LEU A 397 -23.19 4.52 -18.79
CA LEU A 397 -23.19 4.56 -20.26
C LEU A 397 -22.90 6.00 -20.70
N HIS A 398 -21.89 6.19 -21.55
CA HIS A 398 -21.51 7.50 -22.05
C HIS A 398 -21.78 7.61 -23.55
N PHE A 399 -22.45 8.69 -23.93
CA PHE A 399 -22.76 9.03 -25.32
C PHE A 399 -21.97 10.27 -25.73
N PHE A 400 -21.35 10.25 -26.91
CA PHE A 400 -20.54 11.36 -27.41
C PHE A 400 -21.33 12.29 -28.31
N LYS A 401 -20.93 13.56 -28.39
CA LYS A 401 -21.55 14.51 -29.32
C LYS A 401 -21.34 14.00 -30.75
N PRO A 402 -22.38 13.93 -31.60
CA PRO A 402 -22.19 13.63 -33.01
C PRO A 402 -21.28 14.69 -33.62
N GLY A 403 -20.22 14.24 -34.32
CA GLY A 403 -19.33 15.13 -35.07
C GLY A 403 -20.04 15.69 -36.31
N PRO A 404 -19.48 16.72 -36.97
CA PRO A 404 -20.05 17.26 -38.20
C PRO A 404 -20.13 16.16 -39.27
N GLN A 405 -21.35 15.81 -39.68
CA GLN A 405 -21.60 14.81 -40.72
C GLN A 405 -21.14 15.37 -42.08
N LYS A 406 -20.41 14.56 -42.83
CA LYS A 406 -20.04 14.81 -44.23
C LYS A 406 -20.80 13.78 -45.07
N GLY A 407 -21.81 14.22 -45.81
CA GLY A 407 -22.55 13.38 -46.76
C GLY A 407 -24.02 13.19 -46.40
N GLU A 408 -24.86 13.48 -47.38
CA GLU A 408 -26.30 13.28 -47.44
C GLU A 408 -26.59 11.80 -47.73
N GLY A 409 -27.36 11.13 -46.86
CA GLY A 409 -27.74 9.73 -47.05
C GLY A 409 -27.93 8.98 -45.71
N ASP A 410 -29.19 8.74 -45.37
CA ASP A 410 -29.71 8.02 -44.19
C ASP A 410 -29.30 8.57 -42.80
N SER A 411 -30.04 9.58 -42.36
CA SER A 411 -30.03 10.03 -40.97
C SER A 411 -30.77 9.02 -40.08
N ALA A 412 -30.03 8.12 -39.42
CA ALA A 412 -30.54 7.47 -38.22
C ALA A 412 -30.88 8.57 -37.18
N PRO A 413 -32.03 8.50 -36.49
CA PRO A 413 -32.43 9.54 -35.55
C PRO A 413 -31.35 9.73 -34.48
N ALA A 414 -30.97 10.99 -34.22
CA ALA A 414 -30.01 11.32 -33.19
C ALA A 414 -30.53 10.83 -31.83
N LEU A 415 -29.81 9.89 -31.21
CA LEU A 415 -30.14 9.39 -29.87
C LEU A 415 -29.97 10.54 -28.85
N ASN A 416 -31.08 11.02 -28.31
CA ASN A 416 -31.10 11.99 -27.20
C ASN A 416 -31.25 11.24 -25.86
N MET A 417 -30.95 11.92 -24.74
CA MET A 417 -30.98 11.28 -23.42
C MET A 417 -32.35 10.68 -23.10
N GLU A 418 -33.44 11.37 -23.42
CA GLU A 418 -34.81 10.94 -23.15
C GLU A 418 -35.16 9.65 -23.89
N SER A 419 -34.77 9.50 -25.16
CA SER A 419 -35.02 8.26 -25.92
C SER A 419 -34.22 7.09 -25.38
N VAL A 420 -33.00 7.32 -24.89
CA VAL A 420 -32.19 6.28 -24.23
C VAL A 420 -32.82 5.87 -22.89
N LEU A 421 -33.30 6.82 -22.09
CA LEU A 421 -33.99 6.51 -20.83
C LEU A 421 -35.28 5.73 -21.08
N ALA A 422 -36.07 6.13 -22.09
CA ALA A 422 -37.30 5.44 -22.48
C ALA A 422 -37.01 4.02 -23.01
N ALA A 423 -35.99 3.85 -23.86
CA ALA A 423 -35.61 2.54 -24.41
C ALA A 423 -35.13 1.57 -23.31
N LEU A 424 -34.52 2.10 -22.24
CA LEU A 424 -34.01 1.32 -21.12
C LEU A 424 -34.98 1.23 -19.95
N ALA A 425 -36.15 1.87 -20.03
CA ALA A 425 -37.18 1.78 -19.01
C ALA A 425 -37.62 0.31 -18.84
N GLU A 426 -37.80 -0.09 -17.59
CA GLU A 426 -38.21 -1.44 -17.21
C GLU A 426 -37.27 -2.56 -17.73
N MET A 427 -36.02 -2.26 -18.05
CA MET A 427 -35.05 -3.29 -18.42
C MET A 427 -34.73 -4.18 -17.22
N SER A 428 -34.61 -5.49 -17.45
CA SER A 428 -34.21 -6.44 -16.43
C SER A 428 -33.05 -7.31 -16.93
N VAL A 429 -32.17 -7.70 -16.02
CA VAL A 429 -31.03 -8.56 -16.32
C VAL A 429 -30.86 -9.58 -15.19
N GLY A 430 -30.56 -10.84 -15.54
CA GLY A 430 -30.58 -12.00 -14.66
C GLY A 430 -31.71 -12.97 -15.03
N GLY A 431 -31.56 -14.26 -14.74
CA GLY A 431 -32.64 -15.25 -14.97
C GLY A 431 -32.66 -16.01 -16.30
N SER A 432 -31.53 -16.17 -17.01
CA SER A 432 -31.41 -17.21 -18.04
C SER A 432 -30.62 -18.42 -17.51
N GLY A 433 -31.35 -19.43 -17.04
CA GLY A 433 -30.78 -20.73 -16.72
C GLY A 433 -30.39 -21.52 -17.98
N GLY A 434 -29.26 -22.23 -17.91
CA GLY A 434 -29.00 -23.42 -18.73
C GLY A 434 -27.67 -23.45 -19.49
N GLY A 435 -26.63 -24.03 -18.88
CA GLY A 435 -25.42 -24.45 -19.59
C GLY A 435 -24.24 -24.94 -18.74
N GLY A 436 -24.46 -25.92 -17.84
CA GLY A 436 -23.40 -26.85 -17.41
C GLY A 436 -22.97 -26.88 -15.93
N GLY A 437 -23.60 -27.75 -15.14
CA GLY A 437 -22.95 -28.70 -14.21
C GLY A 437 -22.39 -28.20 -12.88
N GLY A 438 -23.12 -28.45 -11.79
CA GLY A 438 -22.55 -28.48 -10.43
C GLY A 438 -23.63 -28.44 -9.35
N ALA A 439 -24.01 -29.61 -8.83
CA ALA A 439 -24.92 -29.75 -7.70
C ALA A 439 -24.28 -29.16 -6.42
N GLY A 440 -25.01 -28.28 -5.74
CA GLY A 440 -24.67 -27.72 -4.45
C GLY A 440 -25.89 -27.02 -3.87
N ASP A 441 -26.44 -27.60 -2.82
CA ASP A 441 -27.60 -27.15 -2.05
C ASP A 441 -27.33 -25.76 -1.45
N GLY A 442 -28.15 -24.76 -1.80
CA GLY A 442 -27.98 -23.37 -1.36
C GLY A 442 -28.96 -22.39 -2.03
N ASP A 443 -29.97 -21.98 -1.26
CA ASP A 443 -30.85 -20.80 -1.40
C ASP A 443 -31.37 -20.46 -2.83
N GLU A 444 -32.49 -21.06 -3.20
CA GLU A 444 -33.22 -20.85 -4.48
C GLU A 444 -33.85 -19.45 -4.67
N ARG A 445 -33.37 -18.40 -3.98
CA ARG A 445 -33.99 -17.05 -3.99
C ARG A 445 -33.33 -15.99 -4.87
N GLU A 446 -32.19 -16.25 -5.53
CA GLU A 446 -31.43 -15.16 -6.21
C GLU A 446 -31.20 -15.28 -7.73
N ASP A 447 -31.95 -16.10 -8.47
CA ASP A 447 -31.79 -16.19 -9.94
C ASP A 447 -32.98 -15.63 -10.75
N LYS A 448 -33.75 -14.71 -10.16
CA LYS A 448 -34.82 -13.99 -10.87
C LYS A 448 -34.29 -12.73 -11.57
N PRO A 449 -34.78 -12.40 -12.78
CA PRO A 449 -34.45 -11.14 -13.46
C PRO A 449 -34.72 -9.95 -12.55
N ARG A 450 -33.69 -9.13 -12.29
CA ARG A 450 -33.84 -7.90 -11.51
C ARG A 450 -34.16 -6.73 -12.43
N LEU A 451 -35.21 -5.99 -12.10
CA LEU A 451 -35.52 -4.71 -12.76
C LEU A 451 -34.41 -3.71 -12.44
N LEU A 452 -33.81 -3.13 -13.48
CA LEU A 452 -32.73 -2.16 -13.35
C LEU A 452 -33.31 -0.76 -13.22
N ALA A 453 -32.68 0.07 -12.39
CA ALA A 453 -33.03 1.48 -12.25
C ALA A 453 -32.16 2.28 -13.24
N VAL A 454 -32.80 3.07 -14.11
CA VAL A 454 -32.12 3.84 -15.15
C VAL A 454 -32.39 5.32 -14.93
N GLU A 455 -31.32 6.11 -14.76
CA GLU A 455 -31.42 7.53 -14.44
C GLU A 455 -30.36 8.36 -15.20
N PRO A 456 -30.60 9.65 -15.47
CA PRO A 456 -29.55 10.56 -15.92
C PRO A 456 -28.35 10.52 -14.97
N ALA A 457 -27.14 10.35 -15.51
CA ALA A 457 -25.95 10.46 -14.69
C ALA A 457 -25.64 11.95 -14.42
N PRO A 458 -25.23 12.32 -13.20
CA PRO A 458 -24.91 13.71 -12.88
C PRO A 458 -23.82 14.27 -13.81
N PRO A 459 -23.92 15.55 -14.23
CA PRO A 459 -22.99 16.14 -15.19
C PRO A 459 -21.57 16.08 -14.66
N ARG A 460 -20.65 15.58 -15.49
CA ARG A 460 -19.24 15.56 -15.18
C ARG A 460 -18.71 16.99 -15.27
N GLN A 461 -18.44 17.63 -14.13
CA GLN A 461 -17.88 18.98 -14.11
C GLN A 461 -16.62 19.02 -14.99
N PRO A 462 -16.56 19.90 -16.02
CA PRO A 462 -15.33 20.10 -16.76
C PRO A 462 -14.27 20.61 -15.79
N ARG A 463 -13.06 20.07 -15.89
CA ARG A 463 -11.90 20.53 -15.14
C ARG A 463 -11.69 22.01 -15.48
N ALA A 464 -11.93 22.92 -14.53
CA ALA A 464 -11.71 24.35 -14.72
C ALA A 464 -10.28 24.58 -15.24
N ALA A 465 -10.15 25.32 -16.34
CA ALA A 465 -8.87 25.83 -16.78
C ALA A 465 -8.39 26.82 -15.70
N LEU A 466 -7.18 26.60 -15.19
CA LEU A 466 -6.56 27.52 -14.24
C LEU A 466 -6.33 28.86 -14.95
N PRO A 467 -6.59 30.01 -14.30
CA PRO A 467 -6.19 31.29 -14.84
C PRO A 467 -4.66 31.37 -14.92
N ASP A 468 -4.14 32.03 -15.96
CA ASP A 468 -2.70 32.25 -16.11
C ASP A 468 -2.15 33.03 -14.90
N PRO A 469 -0.95 32.67 -14.40
CA PRO A 469 -0.36 33.35 -13.25
C PRO A 469 -0.02 34.81 -13.61
N PRO A 470 -0.19 35.76 -12.66
CA PRO A 470 0.18 37.15 -12.88
C PRO A 470 1.71 37.29 -13.07
N PRO A 471 2.16 38.29 -13.85
CA PRO A 471 3.58 38.49 -14.11
C PRO A 471 4.35 38.81 -12.82
N GLN A 472 5.49 38.15 -12.63
CA GLN A 472 6.34 38.36 -11.46
C GLN A 472 6.98 39.76 -11.45
N PRO A 473 7.09 40.42 -10.30
CA PRO A 473 7.80 41.69 -10.19
C PRO A 473 9.33 41.50 -10.29
N PRO A 474 10.08 42.50 -10.79
CA PRO A 474 11.51 42.39 -11.01
C PRO A 474 12.30 42.26 -9.69
N LEU A 475 13.28 41.35 -9.71
CA LEU A 475 14.22 41.08 -8.62
C LEU A 475 15.05 42.34 -8.30
N GLN A 476 14.99 42.77 -7.03
CA GLN A 476 15.91 43.78 -6.50
C GLN A 476 17.30 43.17 -6.25
N PRO A 477 18.39 43.87 -6.57
CA PRO A 477 19.74 43.39 -6.30
C PRO A 477 20.06 43.45 -4.80
N GLN A 478 20.65 42.36 -4.30
CA GLN A 478 21.18 42.24 -2.93
C GLN A 478 22.42 43.16 -2.76
N PRO A 479 22.63 43.80 -1.60
CA PRO A 479 23.79 44.65 -1.36
C PRO A 479 25.08 43.82 -1.13
N GLU A 480 26.17 44.29 -1.74
CA GLU A 480 27.51 43.72 -1.65
C GLU A 480 28.12 43.92 -0.25
N HIS A 481 28.74 42.86 0.28
CA HIS A 481 29.54 42.87 1.51
C HIS A 481 30.81 43.72 1.32
N GLN A 482 30.98 44.78 2.13
CA GLN A 482 32.27 45.46 2.31
C GLN A 482 33.12 44.73 3.36
N PRO A 483 34.46 44.66 3.20
CA PRO A 483 35.35 44.04 4.18
C PRO A 483 35.69 45.01 5.33
N GLU A 484 35.68 44.51 6.57
CA GLU A 484 36.14 45.21 7.77
C GLU A 484 37.62 45.58 7.67
N GLN A 485 37.92 46.86 7.89
CA GLN A 485 39.28 47.35 8.15
C GLN A 485 39.57 47.29 9.66
N GLN A 486 40.74 46.75 9.99
CA GLN A 486 41.37 46.82 11.31
C GLN A 486 42.01 48.20 11.54
N GLU A 487 41.67 48.86 12.64
CA GLU A 487 42.51 49.86 13.34
C GLU A 487 42.30 49.59 14.84
N VAL A 488 43.26 49.08 15.61
CA VAL A 488 44.41 49.79 16.21
C VAL A 488 44.00 51.10 16.88
N HIS A 489 43.60 51.01 18.16
CA HIS A 489 44.20 51.76 19.27
C HIS A 489 43.82 51.18 20.63
#